data_AF-A0A928SBV3-F1
#
_entry.id   AF-A0A928SBV3-F1
#
_cell.length_a   1.000
_cell.length_b   1.000
_cell.length_c   1.000
_cell.angle_alpha   90.00
_cell.angle_beta   90.00
_cell.angle_gamma   90.00
#
_symmetry.space_group_name_H-M   'P 1'
#
loop_
_entity.id
_entity.type
_entity.pdbx_description
1 polymer ?
#
loop_
_entity_poly.entity_id
_entity_poly.type
_entity_poly.pdbx_seq_one_letter_code
_entity_poly.pdbx_strand_id
1 'polypeptide(L)'
;MLSRKRFVLGQPLYLIGLRLEDEYLLIVTNQNPGSALDDYARRWNIETLFGILKSRGFRLEETHLTEGESINKLLALLALATVWAFKVGECSARNRQNLCGRPA
;
A
#
# COMPACT_ATOMS: atom_id res chain seq x y z
N MET A 1 -18.09 12.42 5.90
CA MET A 1 -16.84 12.52 6.69
C MET A 1 -17.15 13.27 7.96
N LEU A 2 -16.90 12.71 9.15
CA LEU A 2 -17.21 13.42 10.41
C LEU A 2 -16.09 14.43 10.68
N SER A 3 -16.37 15.72 10.51
CA SER A 3 -15.37 16.79 10.62
C SER A 3 -14.86 17.05 12.05
N ARG A 4 -15.38 16.34 13.05
CA ARG A 4 -15.06 16.55 14.47
C ARG A 4 -14.34 15.35 15.04
N LYS A 5 -13.23 15.59 15.74
CA LYS A 5 -12.50 14.56 16.51
C LYS A 5 -13.43 13.95 17.55
N ARG A 6 -13.33 12.63 17.72
CA ARG A 6 -14.03 11.82 18.73
C ARG A 6 -12.99 11.18 19.63
N PHE A 7 -13.31 10.99 20.90
CA PHE A 7 -12.49 10.16 21.77
C PHE A 7 -12.70 8.70 21.41
N VAL A 8 -11.68 8.06 20.87
CA VAL A 8 -11.63 6.64 20.57
C VAL A 8 -10.49 6.06 21.40
N LEU A 9 -10.79 5.09 22.27
CA LEU A 9 -9.81 4.49 23.21
C LEU A 9 -9.01 5.53 24.02
N GLY A 10 -9.65 6.63 24.44
CA GLY A 10 -9.02 7.71 25.20
C GLY A 10 -8.16 8.68 24.37
N GLN A 11 -8.10 8.53 23.05
CA GLN A 11 -7.36 9.40 22.15
C GLN A 11 -8.29 10.21 21.24
N PRO A 12 -8.03 11.52 21.00
CA PRO A 12 -8.84 12.34 20.11
C PRO A 12 -8.51 12.05 18.64
N LEU A 13 -9.32 11.20 17.99
CA LEU A 13 -9.11 10.71 16.62
C LEU A 13 -10.24 11.15 15.69
N TYR A 14 -9.94 11.24 14.40
CA TYR A 14 -10.93 11.38 13.34
C TYR A 14 -11.45 10.00 12.94
N LEU A 15 -12.75 9.95 12.63
CA LEU A 15 -13.42 8.74 12.17
C LEU A 15 -14.06 8.99 10.81
N ILE A 16 -13.71 8.14 9.86
CA ILE A 16 -14.14 8.24 8.46
C ILE A 16 -14.87 6.94 8.15
N GLY A 17 -16.08 7.07 7.62
CA GLY A 17 -16.87 5.94 7.14
C GLY A 17 -17.10 6.08 5.64
N LEU A 18 -16.87 5.01 4.91
CA LEU A 18 -17.24 4.84 3.51
C LEU A 18 -18.14 3.62 3.41
N ARG A 19 -19.27 3.75 2.72
CA ARG A 19 -20.13 2.62 2.39
C ARG A 19 -19.68 2.05 1.05
N LEU A 20 -19.25 0.79 1.06
CA LEU A 20 -19.02 0.00 -0.15
C LEU A 20 -20.34 -0.71 -0.53
N GLU A 21 -20.31 -1.46 -1.63
CA GLU A 21 -21.51 -2.14 -2.15
C GLU A 21 -22.14 -3.08 -1.11
N ASP A 22 -21.34 -3.92 -0.45
CA ASP A 22 -21.82 -4.91 0.53
C ASP A 22 -21.26 -4.71 1.96
N GLU A 23 -20.34 -3.77 2.16
CA GLU A 23 -19.66 -3.58 3.44
C GLU A 23 -19.42 -2.11 3.81
N TYR A 24 -19.01 -1.88 5.06
CA TYR A 24 -18.64 -0.55 5.55
C TYR A 24 -17.15 -0.51 5.86
N LEU A 25 -16.44 0.43 5.22
CA LEU A 25 -15.06 0.73 5.53
C LEU A 25 -15.03 1.84 6.59
N LEU A 26 -14.51 1.52 7.77
CA LEU A 26 -14.29 2.46 8.86
C LEU A 26 -12.78 2.69 9.03
N ILE A 27 -12.36 3.94 8.89
CA ILE A 27 -10.96 4.36 9.08
C ILE A 27 -10.90 5.28 10.30
N VAL A 28 -9.99 4.98 11.21
CA VAL A 28 -9.67 5.80 12.38
C VAL A 28 -8.27 6.35 12.21
N THR A 29 -8.12 7.67 12.28
CA THR A 29 -6.83 8.33 12.04
C THR A 29 -6.63 9.54 12.95
N ASN A 30 -5.39 9.80 13.35
CA ASN A 30 -5.00 11.04 14.00
C ASN A 30 -4.61 12.13 12.98
N GLN A 31 -4.51 11.78 11.70
CA GLN A 31 -4.09 12.67 10.61
C GLN A 31 -5.27 13.44 10.01
N ASN A 32 -4.97 14.30 9.03
CA ASN A 32 -5.98 15.07 8.31
C ASN A 32 -7.05 14.11 7.72
N PRO A 33 -8.33 14.26 8.09
CA PRO A 33 -9.37 13.37 7.58
C PRO A 33 -9.47 13.44 6.05
N GLY A 34 -9.20 14.60 5.43
CA GLY A 34 -9.31 14.79 3.99
C GLY A 34 -8.38 13.92 3.15
N SER A 35 -7.18 13.58 3.64
CA SER A 35 -6.22 12.72 2.92
C SER A 35 -6.29 11.25 3.34
N ALA A 36 -7.05 10.94 4.40
CA ALA A 36 -6.94 9.64 5.06
C ALA A 36 -7.47 8.47 4.23
N LEU A 37 -8.38 8.71 3.27
CA LEU A 37 -8.79 7.69 2.29
C LEU A 37 -7.67 7.38 1.31
N ASP A 38 -7.03 8.40 0.74
CA ASP A 38 -5.86 8.24 -0.14
C ASP A 38 -4.69 7.58 0.59
N ASP A 39 -4.43 7.99 1.83
CA ASP A 39 -3.39 7.38 2.68
C ASP A 39 -3.70 5.91 2.97
N TYR A 40 -4.97 5.58 3.24
CA TYR A 40 -5.40 4.20 3.44
C TYR A 40 -5.33 3.38 2.14
N ALA A 41 -5.60 3.98 0.97
CA ALA A 41 -5.48 3.31 -0.32
C ALA A 41 -4.03 2.87 -0.60
N ARG A 42 -3.03 3.63 -0.13
CA ARG A 42 -1.60 3.25 -0.25
C ARG A 42 -1.26 1.96 0.50
N ARG A 43 -2.08 1.53 1.47
CA ARG A 43 -1.94 0.24 2.18
C ARG A 43 -2.01 -0.96 1.22
N TRP A 44 -2.75 -0.87 0.12
CA TRP A 44 -2.84 -1.97 -0.85
C TRP A 44 -1.49 -2.35 -1.47
N ASN A 45 -0.54 -1.40 -1.53
CA ASN A 45 0.79 -1.65 -2.08
C ASN A 45 1.56 -2.71 -1.28
N ILE A 46 1.43 -2.71 0.04
CA ILE A 46 2.11 -3.71 0.89
C ILE A 46 1.45 -5.08 0.77
N GLU A 47 0.13 -5.16 0.61
CA GLU A 47 -0.58 -6.43 0.37
C GLU A 47 -0.19 -7.05 -0.97
N THR A 48 -0.04 -6.22 -2.00
CA THR A 48 0.45 -6.67 -3.31
C THR A 48 1.87 -7.23 -3.22
N LEU A 49 2.76 -6.54 -2.49
CA LEU A 49 4.10 -7.03 -2.23
C LEU A 49 4.07 -8.38 -1.50
N PHE A 50 3.33 -8.50 -0.39
CA PHE A 50 3.22 -9.75 0.34
C PHE A 50 2.59 -10.88 -0.48
N GLY A 51 1.64 -10.57 -1.38
CA GLY A 51 1.06 -11.54 -2.30
C GLY A 51 2.06 -12.11 -3.31
N ILE A 52 2.93 -11.25 -3.86
CA ILE A 52 4.02 -11.67 -4.77
C ILE A 52 5.04 -12.55 -4.02
N LEU A 53 5.36 -12.19 -2.78
CA LEU A 53 6.31 -12.94 -1.96
C LEU A 53 5.78 -14.33 -1.58
N LYS A 54 4.52 -14.43 -1.15
CA LYS A 54 3.96 -15.68 -0.61
C LYS A 54 3.50 -16.67 -1.67
N SER A 55 2.69 -16.24 -2.65
CA SER A 55 1.98 -17.19 -3.53
C SER A 55 2.10 -16.92 -5.02
N ARG A 56 2.18 -15.65 -5.45
CA ARG A 56 2.13 -15.30 -6.89
C ARG A 56 3.48 -15.15 -7.58
N GLY A 57 4.59 -15.15 -6.84
CA GLY A 57 5.92 -14.93 -7.42
C GLY A 57 6.95 -15.92 -6.88
N PHE A 58 7.45 -15.68 -5.67
CA PHE A 58 8.61 -16.40 -5.15
C PHE A 58 8.26 -17.69 -4.40
N ARG A 59 6.98 -17.90 -4.08
CA ARG A 59 6.47 -19.08 -3.36
C ARG A 59 7.38 -19.45 -2.19
N LEU A 60 7.62 -18.45 -1.32
CA LEU A 60 8.54 -18.58 -0.19
C LEU A 60 8.20 -19.76 0.73
N GLU A 61 6.93 -20.17 0.75
CA GLU A 61 6.43 -21.31 1.52
C GLU A 61 6.79 -22.67 0.89
N GLU A 62 7.02 -22.73 -0.43
CA GLU A 62 7.44 -23.94 -1.16
C GLU A 62 8.97 -24.02 -1.32
N THR A 63 9.66 -22.88 -1.27
CA THR A 63 11.11 -22.87 -1.18
C THR A 63 11.47 -23.36 0.22
N HIS A 64 11.96 -24.60 0.35
CA HIS A 64 12.48 -25.18 1.59
C HIS A 64 13.75 -24.46 2.11
N LEU A 65 13.77 -23.13 2.06
CA LEU A 65 14.81 -22.26 2.59
C LEU A 65 14.67 -22.25 4.11
N THR A 66 15.36 -23.18 4.76
CA THR A 66 15.38 -23.32 6.22
C THR A 66 16.36 -22.36 6.89
N GLU A 67 17.30 -21.77 6.13
CA GLU A 67 18.33 -20.87 6.65
C GLU A 67 17.90 -19.40 6.59
N GLY A 68 17.84 -18.75 7.76
CA GLY A 68 17.42 -17.35 7.88
C GLY A 68 18.31 -16.35 7.14
N GLU A 69 19.60 -16.65 6.96
CA GLU A 69 20.52 -15.77 6.23
C GLU A 69 20.19 -15.71 4.72
N SER A 70 19.80 -16.84 4.14
CA SER A 70 19.38 -16.95 2.74
C SER A 70 18.05 -16.23 2.49
N ILE A 71 17.11 -16.32 3.44
CA ILE A 71 15.85 -15.55 3.40
C ILE A 71 16.15 -14.05 3.46
N ASN A 72 17.05 -13.60 4.34
CA ASN A 72 17.42 -12.19 4.43
C ASN A 72 18.03 -11.65 3.13
N LYS A 73 18.94 -12.42 2.50
CA LYS A 73 19.54 -12.05 1.20
C LYS A 73 18.47 -11.97 0.10
N LEU A 74 17.55 -12.93 0.06
CA LEU A 74 16.44 -12.94 -0.88
C LEU A 74 15.52 -11.73 -0.67
N LEU A 75 15.11 -11.45 0.56
CA LEU A 75 14.29 -10.27 0.89
C LEU A 75 14.99 -8.96 0.51
N ALA A 76 16.30 -8.84 0.72
CA ALA A 76 17.06 -7.67 0.32
C ALA A 76 17.07 -7.46 -1.21
N LEU A 77 17.28 -8.53 -1.98
CA LEU A 77 17.21 -8.50 -3.44
C LEU A 77 15.80 -8.16 -3.93
N LEU A 78 14.78 -8.72 -3.29
CA LEU A 78 13.38 -8.46 -3.64
C LEU A 78 12.95 -7.03 -3.32
N ALA A 79 13.41 -6.47 -2.20
CA ALA A 79 13.20 -5.07 -1.88
C ALA A 79 13.81 -4.17 -2.95
N LEU A 80 15.06 -4.43 -3.36
CA LEU A 80 15.72 -3.66 -4.40
C LEU A 80 15.01 -3.77 -5.76
N ALA A 81 14.66 -4.98 -6.17
CA ALA A 81 13.93 -5.23 -7.41
C ALA A 81 12.54 -4.57 -7.41
N THR A 82 11.85 -4.58 -6.26
CA THR A 82 10.53 -3.94 -6.11
C THR A 82 10.64 -2.42 -6.23
N VAL A 83 11.62 -1.80 -5.56
CA VAL A 83 11.86 -0.35 -5.67
C VAL A 83 12.20 0.03 -7.10
N TRP A 84 13.02 -0.77 -7.79
CA TRP A 84 13.34 -0.57 -9.19
C TRP A 84 12.09 -0.65 -10.08
N ALA A 85 11.32 -1.74 -9.96
CA ALA A 85 10.09 -1.93 -10.73
C ALA A 85 9.08 -0.79 -10.48
N PHE A 86 8.95 -0.34 -9.23
CA PHE A 86 8.11 0.79 -8.87
C PHE A 86 8.58 2.08 -9.55
N LYS A 87 9.88 2.39 -9.48
CA LYS A 87 10.46 3.58 -10.13
C LYS A 87 10.33 3.56 -11.65
N VAL A 88 10.53 2.40 -12.28
CA VAL A 88 10.32 2.22 -13.72
C VAL A 88 8.84 2.38 -14.07
N GLY A 89 7.94 1.85 -13.25
CA GLY A 89 6.49 2.03 -13.39
C GLY A 89 6.07 3.51 -13.29
N GLU A 90 6.56 4.24 -12.30
CA GLU A 90 6.35 5.69 -12.17
C GLU A 90 6.88 6.45 -13.39
N CYS A 91 8.08 6.10 -13.86
CA CYS A 91 8.69 6.73 -15.03
C CYS A 91 7.88 6.47 -16.31
N SER A 92 7.45 5.23 -16.52
CA SER A 92 6.63 4.83 -17.67
C SER A 92 5.25 5.49 -17.64
N ALA A 93 4.60 5.53 -16.46
CA ALA A 93 3.32 6.21 -16.27
C ALA A 93 3.44 7.72 -16.55
N ARG A 94 4.51 8.37 -16.06
CA ARG A 94 4.79 9.77 -16.35
C ARG A 94 5.06 10.02 -17.84
N ASN A 95 5.82 9.14 -18.49
CA ASN A 95 6.09 9.26 -19.93
C ASN A 95 4.81 9.11 -20.76
N ARG A 96 3.89 8.23 -20.33
CA ARG A 96 2.58 8.03 -20.97
C ARG A 96 1.66 9.25 -20.80
N GLN A 97 1.70 9.93 -19.65
CA GLN A 97 0.96 11.18 -19.41
C GLN A 97 1.52 12.34 -20.24
N ASN A 98 2.85 12.42 -20.39
CA ASN A 98 3.50 13.43 -21.24
C ASN A 98 3.18 13.25 -22.73
N LEU A 99 2.99 12.00 -23.19
CA LEU A 99 2.58 11.70 -24.56
C LEU A 99 1.09 11.99 -24.83
N CYS A 100 0.25 11.97 -23.80
CA CYS A 100 -1.21 12.17 -23.92
C CYS A 100 -1.67 13.60 -23.56
N GLY A 101 -0.73 14.56 -23.59
CA GLY A 101 -0.92 16.01 -23.38
C GLY A 101 -2.34 16.47 -23.02
N ARG A 102 -2.61 16.65 -21.72
CA ARG A 102 -3.59 17.64 -21.28
C ARG A 102 -2.87 18.99 -21.21
N PRO A 103 -3.23 20.00 -22.04
CA PRO A 103 -2.78 21.35 -21.77
C PRO A 103 -3.38 21.79 -20.43
N ALA A 104 -2.55 22.48 -19.63
CA ALA A 104 -2.97 23.16 -18.41
C ALA A 104 -4.04 24.22 -18.69
#